data_AF-A0A927ALY3-F1
#
_entry.id   AF-A0A927ALY3-F1
#
_cell.length_a   1.000
_cell.length_b   1.000
_cell.length_c   1.000
_cell.angle_alpha   90.00
_cell.angle_beta   90.00
_cell.angle_gamma   90.00
#
_symmetry.space_group_name_H-M   'P 1'
#
loop_
_entity.id
_entity.type
_entity.pdbx_description
1 polymer ?
#
loop_
_entity_poly.entity_id
_entity_poly.type
_entity_poly.pdbx_seq_one_letter_code
_entity_poly.pdbx_strand_id
1 'polypeptide(L)'
;MKAISILGSTGSIGTQTLDIVTHHPDKFRVVGLAARQNVSLFAEQIRQFQPEVAAIGDESKLAELKDAIASFPNPPVLLAGDEGVVEVARYGDSQSVVTGIVGCAGLLPTLAAIEAGKDIALANKETLIAGGPVVLPLVQKHGVKLLPADSEHSAIFQCLQGVPEGGLRRILLTASGGAFRDLPVEKLAGVKVEDALKHPNWSMGRKITIDSATLMNKGLEVIEAHFLFGVDYDKIDIVVHPQSIIHSLIELEDTSVLAQLGWPDMRLPLLYALSWPERIYTDWESLDLVKAGNLTFKEPDRAKYPCMDLAYAAGRAGGAMPAVLNAANEQAVELFLEEKIGYLDIARCIEYACDRFSAQNVQQPTLDDILAADRWARQEVLSAHKLLGNSSTVTVAAEAEKSFRTLGIERAEKGDYPGAIRALNEELKENPSSGAAYLSRGLVRAMMGDDRGAISDYTESIRCDLGQPQAFYQRGKARLKLNDYQGAIADFERAIQLDANCAAAYYHRAQTYSRIGKTQQAISDGNVAINLFLESGDTDSYQKAVRYVDDLKDRVQFFR
;
A
#
# COMPACT_ATOMS: atom_id res chain seq x y z
N MET A 1 23.94 -9.28 30.77
CA MET A 1 22.95 -8.23 30.49
C MET A 1 23.20 -7.72 29.08
N LYS A 2 22.21 -7.79 28.19
CA LYS A 2 22.29 -7.31 26.81
C LYS A 2 22.10 -5.78 26.81
N ALA A 3 23.06 -5.06 26.24
CA ALA A 3 23.01 -3.61 26.11
C ALA A 3 22.21 -3.23 24.85
N ILE A 4 21.24 -2.33 24.96
CA ILE A 4 20.34 -1.98 23.86
C ILE A 4 20.18 -0.48 23.67
N SER A 5 19.95 -0.05 22.43
CA SER A 5 19.50 1.31 22.09
C SER A 5 18.08 1.24 21.55
N ILE A 6 17.25 2.24 21.86
CA ILE A 6 15.84 2.27 21.44
C ILE A 6 15.59 3.57 20.67
N LEU A 7 15.28 3.42 19.39
CA LEU A 7 14.90 4.52 18.51
C LEU A 7 13.38 4.67 18.53
N GLY A 8 12.86 5.86 18.82
CA GLY A 8 11.41 6.07 18.99
C GLY A 8 10.89 5.62 20.37
N SER A 9 11.64 5.90 21.44
CA SER A 9 11.37 5.41 22.81
C SER A 9 10.01 5.85 23.37
N THR A 10 9.49 6.99 22.93
CA THR A 10 8.18 7.53 23.36
C THR A 10 7.00 7.02 22.53
N GLY A 11 7.24 6.22 21.50
CA GLY A 11 6.21 5.56 20.70
C GLY A 11 5.75 4.23 21.31
N SER A 12 4.73 3.61 20.72
CA SER A 12 4.15 2.35 21.21
C SER A 12 5.17 1.21 21.32
N ILE A 13 6.06 1.06 20.34
CA ILE A 13 7.15 0.06 20.40
C ILE A 13 8.14 0.40 21.51
N GLY A 14 8.56 1.65 21.58
CA GLY A 14 9.55 2.11 22.56
C GLY A 14 9.07 1.96 24.01
N THR A 15 7.83 2.35 24.30
CA THR A 15 7.27 2.22 25.65
C THR A 15 7.09 0.77 26.06
N GLN A 16 6.64 -0.10 25.17
CA GLN A 16 6.53 -1.54 25.43
C GLN A 16 7.90 -2.22 25.58
N THR A 17 8.90 -1.77 24.82
CA THR A 17 10.28 -2.23 24.99
C THR A 17 10.82 -1.84 26.37
N LEU A 18 10.56 -0.62 26.82
CA LEU A 18 10.96 -0.15 28.16
C LEU A 18 10.16 -0.84 29.29
N ASP A 19 8.91 -1.24 29.05
CA ASP A 19 8.14 -2.09 29.96
C ASP A 19 8.82 -3.47 30.14
N ILE A 20 9.28 -4.09 29.05
CA ILE A 20 10.06 -5.33 29.10
C ILE A 20 11.35 -5.13 29.91
N VAL A 21 12.10 -4.05 29.67
CA VAL A 21 13.33 -3.75 30.43
C VAL A 21 13.03 -3.58 31.92
N THR A 22 11.92 -2.95 32.27
CA THR A 22 11.50 -2.76 33.66
C THR A 22 11.24 -4.09 34.38
N HIS A 23 10.69 -5.09 33.67
CA HIS A 23 10.43 -6.42 34.21
C HIS A 23 11.66 -7.33 34.20
N HIS A 24 12.69 -7.01 33.40
CA HIS A 24 13.90 -7.81 33.25
C HIS A 24 15.20 -6.99 33.35
N PRO A 25 15.40 -6.24 34.46
CA PRO A 25 16.56 -5.37 34.63
C PRO A 25 17.88 -6.14 34.77
N ASP A 26 17.84 -7.44 35.10
CA ASP A 26 19.02 -8.32 35.11
C ASP A 26 19.43 -8.76 33.69
N LYS A 27 18.50 -8.69 32.73
CA LYS A 27 18.69 -9.14 31.36
C LYS A 27 19.05 -8.01 30.41
N PHE A 28 18.49 -6.80 30.58
CA PHE A 28 18.66 -5.70 29.64
C PHE A 28 19.17 -4.41 30.29
N ARG A 29 20.03 -3.68 29.57
CA ARG A 29 20.49 -2.32 29.92
C ARG A 29 20.22 -1.38 28.76
N VAL A 30 19.62 -0.22 29.04
CA VAL A 30 19.44 0.84 28.04
C VAL A 30 20.71 1.68 27.97
N VAL A 31 21.31 1.75 26.78
CA VAL A 31 22.50 2.58 26.50
C VAL A 31 22.12 3.90 25.84
N GLY A 32 21.19 3.85 24.89
CA GLY A 32 20.78 5.02 24.12
C GLY A 32 19.28 5.09 23.91
N LEU A 33 18.71 6.30 23.99
CA LEU A 33 17.30 6.55 23.66
C LEU A 33 17.16 7.67 22.65
N ALA A 34 16.28 7.52 21.66
CA ALA A 34 15.90 8.60 20.78
C ALA A 34 14.39 8.79 20.76
N ALA A 35 13.93 10.04 20.79
CA ALA A 35 12.53 10.42 20.66
C ALA A 35 12.39 11.58 19.67
N ARG A 36 11.18 11.83 19.15
CA ARG A 36 10.97 12.95 18.21
C ARG A 36 10.68 14.26 18.93
N GLN A 37 9.56 14.34 19.67
CA GLN A 37 9.04 15.61 20.18
C GLN A 37 8.38 15.55 21.57
N ASN A 38 8.13 14.36 22.14
CA ASN A 38 7.43 14.22 23.42
C ASN A 38 8.40 14.38 24.61
N VAL A 39 8.74 15.64 24.93
CA VAL A 39 9.76 15.98 25.93
C VAL A 39 9.41 15.45 27.32
N SER A 40 8.15 15.58 27.75
CA SER A 40 7.72 15.16 29.09
C SER A 40 7.99 13.67 29.33
N LEU A 41 7.45 12.80 28.47
CA LEU A 41 7.66 11.36 28.59
C LEU A 41 9.14 10.98 28.39
N PHE A 42 9.83 11.68 27.48
CA PHE A 42 11.23 11.40 27.22
C PHE A 42 12.12 11.70 28.43
N ALA A 43 11.89 12.83 29.13
CA ALA A 43 12.59 13.16 30.36
C ALA A 43 12.33 12.12 31.47
N GLU A 44 11.10 11.61 31.60
CA GLU A 44 10.77 10.52 32.53
C GLU A 44 11.54 9.24 32.22
N GLN A 45 11.62 8.86 30.94
CA GLN A 45 12.38 7.70 30.48
C GLN A 45 13.89 7.88 30.73
N ILE A 46 14.45 9.05 30.44
CA ILE A 46 15.86 9.37 30.75
C ILE A 46 16.13 9.23 32.24
N ARG A 47 15.24 9.75 33.10
CA ARG A 47 15.39 9.66 34.56
C ARG A 47 15.38 8.21 35.05
N GLN A 48 14.48 7.39 34.53
CA GLN A 48 14.29 6.01 34.97
C GLN A 48 15.41 5.09 34.49
N PHE A 49 15.77 5.17 33.20
CA PHE A 49 16.68 4.22 32.57
C PHE A 49 18.13 4.70 32.50
N GLN A 50 18.38 5.99 32.78
CA GLN A 50 19.70 6.61 32.84
C GLN A 50 20.61 6.22 31.65
N PRO A 51 20.15 6.43 30.39
CA PRO A 51 20.96 6.12 29.22
C PRO A 51 22.25 6.94 29.20
N GLU A 52 23.27 6.47 28.50
CA GLU A 52 24.52 7.19 28.31
C GLU A 52 24.38 8.30 27.26
N VAL A 53 23.53 8.08 26.25
CA VAL A 53 23.24 9.04 25.16
C VAL A 53 21.74 9.18 24.94
N ALA A 54 21.28 10.39 24.63
CA ALA A 54 19.90 10.62 24.24
C ALA A 54 19.77 11.66 23.12
N ALA A 55 18.88 11.41 22.15
CA ALA A 55 18.61 12.32 21.05
C ALA A 55 17.14 12.74 20.95
N ILE A 56 16.92 14.04 20.75
CA ILE A 56 15.60 14.59 20.39
C ILE A 56 15.59 14.98 18.90
N GLY A 57 14.76 14.31 18.11
CA GLY A 57 14.74 14.49 16.65
C GLY A 57 14.25 15.87 16.22
N ASP A 58 13.25 16.44 16.91
CA ASP A 58 12.83 17.82 16.69
C ASP A 58 13.77 18.78 17.45
N GLU A 59 14.68 19.43 16.72
CA GLU A 59 15.66 20.36 17.29
C GLU A 59 15.01 21.52 18.06
N SER A 60 13.79 21.93 17.70
CA SER A 60 13.07 23.00 18.42
C SER A 60 12.76 22.63 19.87
N LYS A 61 12.74 21.32 20.18
CA LYS A 61 12.49 20.77 21.52
C LYS A 61 13.74 20.61 22.38
N LEU A 62 14.94 20.85 21.84
CA LEU A 62 16.18 20.64 22.56
C LEU A 62 16.30 21.51 23.82
N ALA A 63 15.91 22.79 23.75
CA ALA A 63 15.98 23.69 24.90
C ALA A 63 15.03 23.20 26.03
N GLU A 64 13.80 22.86 25.66
CA GLU A 64 12.79 22.32 26.58
C GLU A 64 13.28 21.04 27.28
N LEU A 65 13.93 20.14 26.53
CA LEU A 65 14.49 18.90 27.09
C LEU A 65 15.68 19.17 28.03
N LYS A 66 16.58 20.08 27.66
CA LYS A 66 17.73 20.46 28.52
C LYS A 66 17.25 20.97 29.87
N ASP A 67 16.24 21.83 29.88
CA ASP A 67 15.66 22.35 31.11
C ASP A 67 14.99 21.23 31.93
N ALA A 68 14.24 20.33 31.27
CA ALA A 68 13.54 19.24 31.93
C ALA A 68 14.48 18.24 32.65
N ILE A 69 15.70 18.06 32.15
CA ILE A 69 16.68 17.12 32.73
C ILE A 69 17.82 17.79 33.52
N ALA A 70 17.85 19.12 33.62
CA ALA A 70 18.95 19.87 34.22
C ALA A 70 19.26 19.47 35.68
N SER A 71 18.25 18.99 36.41
CA SER A 71 18.38 18.56 37.81
C SER A 71 18.76 17.09 37.99
N PHE A 72 18.91 16.33 36.89
CA PHE A 72 19.21 14.91 37.00
C PHE A 72 20.67 14.71 37.41
N PRO A 73 20.96 13.74 38.29
CA PRO A 73 22.31 13.54 38.82
C PRO A 73 23.31 13.13 37.73
N ASN A 74 22.85 12.37 36.73
CA ASN A 74 23.66 11.84 35.63
C ASN A 74 22.93 12.08 34.30
N PRO A 75 22.97 13.29 33.72
CA PRO A 75 22.35 13.54 32.43
C PRO A 75 23.13 12.82 31.32
N PRO A 76 22.45 12.27 30.30
CA PRO A 76 23.09 11.67 29.14
C PRO A 76 23.86 12.71 28.32
N VAL A 77 24.72 12.24 27.42
CA VAL A 77 25.16 13.04 26.27
C VAL A 77 23.93 13.36 25.43
N LEU A 78 23.54 14.64 25.40
CA LEU A 78 22.37 15.10 24.65
C LEU A 78 22.75 15.48 23.22
N LEU A 79 22.01 14.91 22.27
CA LEU A 79 22.09 15.17 20.84
C LEU A 79 20.73 15.65 20.31
N ALA A 80 20.71 16.19 19.10
CA ALA A 80 19.50 16.66 18.46
C ALA A 80 19.51 16.41 16.96
N GLY A 81 18.34 16.50 16.33
CA GLY A 81 18.17 16.33 14.90
C GLY A 81 18.37 14.89 14.44
N ASP A 82 18.23 14.68 13.14
CA ASP A 82 18.36 13.35 12.52
C ASP A 82 19.79 12.78 12.73
N GLU A 83 20.81 13.63 12.69
CA GLU A 83 22.20 13.26 12.97
C GLU A 83 22.38 12.73 14.39
N GLY A 84 21.71 13.33 15.38
CA GLY A 84 21.71 12.85 16.76
C GLY A 84 21.05 11.48 16.90
N VAL A 85 19.94 11.24 16.17
CA VAL A 85 19.27 9.93 16.16
C VAL A 85 20.16 8.85 15.55
N VAL A 86 20.85 9.18 14.45
CA VAL A 86 21.85 8.29 13.81
C VAL A 86 22.98 7.96 14.78
N GLU A 87 23.48 8.94 15.52
CA GLU A 87 24.53 8.72 16.52
C GLU A 87 24.06 7.78 17.64
N VAL A 88 22.85 7.98 18.20
CA VAL A 88 22.28 7.08 19.22
C VAL A 88 22.22 5.63 18.73
N ALA A 89 21.89 5.41 17.46
CA ALA A 89 21.81 4.08 16.87
C ALA A 89 23.18 3.37 16.90
N ARG A 90 24.27 4.08 16.57
CA ARG A 90 25.64 3.51 16.57
C ARG A 90 26.41 3.65 17.88
N TYR A 91 25.89 4.38 18.86
CA TYR A 91 26.60 4.75 20.09
C TYR A 91 27.02 3.57 20.99
N GLY A 92 28.23 3.66 21.54
CA GLY A 92 28.70 2.86 22.66
C GLY A 92 28.74 1.35 22.41
N ASP A 93 28.54 0.58 23.47
CA ASP A 93 28.60 -0.89 23.48
C ASP A 93 27.23 -1.57 23.30
N SER A 94 26.22 -0.82 22.86
CA SER A 94 24.90 -1.37 22.57
C SER A 94 25.01 -2.48 21.52
N GLN A 95 24.56 -3.67 21.91
CA GLN A 95 24.62 -4.90 21.12
C GLN A 95 23.45 -5.00 20.15
N SER A 96 22.32 -4.34 20.46
CA SER A 96 21.15 -4.37 19.61
C SER A 96 20.38 -3.06 19.62
N VAL A 97 19.82 -2.70 18.48
CA VAL A 97 19.02 -1.50 18.28
C VAL A 97 17.58 -1.87 17.96
N VAL A 98 16.64 -1.35 18.75
CA VAL A 98 15.20 -1.48 18.51
C VAL A 98 14.72 -0.32 17.64
N THR A 99 14.14 -0.64 16.49
CA THR A 99 13.69 0.36 15.51
C THR A 99 12.20 0.70 15.71
N GLY A 100 11.88 1.63 16.61
CA GLY A 100 10.51 2.08 16.87
C GLY A 100 10.13 3.41 16.20
N ILE A 101 10.99 3.97 15.33
CA ILE A 101 10.67 5.14 14.50
C ILE A 101 9.66 4.71 13.44
N VAL A 102 8.69 5.58 13.12
CA VAL A 102 7.68 5.32 12.08
C VAL A 102 8.19 5.81 10.72
N GLY A 103 7.98 5.01 9.68
CA GLY A 103 8.25 5.38 8.29
C GLY A 103 9.73 5.35 7.91
N CYS A 104 10.04 5.88 6.72
CA CYS A 104 11.40 5.85 6.15
C CYS A 104 12.45 6.63 6.97
N ALA A 105 12.04 7.44 7.96
CA ALA A 105 12.95 8.13 8.88
C ALA A 105 13.82 7.16 9.70
N GLY A 106 13.41 5.89 9.85
CA GLY A 106 14.20 4.85 10.50
C GLY A 106 15.38 4.33 9.68
N LEU A 107 15.47 4.64 8.38
CA LEU A 107 16.44 4.03 7.46
C LEU A 107 17.88 4.38 7.79
N LEU A 108 18.22 5.68 7.83
CA LEU A 108 19.61 6.11 8.09
C LEU A 108 20.14 5.66 9.45
N PRO A 109 19.37 5.79 10.57
CA PRO A 109 19.80 5.25 11.85
C PRO A 109 20.01 3.72 11.83
N THR A 110 19.17 2.98 11.09
CA THR A 110 19.31 1.52 10.96
C THR A 110 20.58 1.14 10.20
N LEU A 111 20.90 1.82 9.09
CA LEU A 111 22.14 1.60 8.35
C LEU A 111 23.37 1.87 9.23
N ALA A 112 23.37 2.96 9.99
CA ALA A 112 24.47 3.28 10.90
C ALA A 112 24.64 2.25 12.03
N ALA A 113 23.53 1.70 12.56
CA ALA A 113 23.59 0.63 13.54
C ALA A 113 24.20 -0.66 12.95
N ILE A 114 23.84 -1.02 11.72
CA ILE A 114 24.40 -2.18 11.01
C ILE A 114 25.90 -1.97 10.76
N GLU A 115 26.32 -0.79 10.30
CA GLU A 115 27.74 -0.48 10.07
C GLU A 115 28.57 -0.57 11.36
N ALA A 116 27.97 -0.21 12.49
CA ALA A 116 28.55 -0.34 13.83
C ALA A 116 28.54 -1.79 14.37
N GLY A 117 28.05 -2.76 13.61
CA GLY A 117 28.05 -4.18 13.98
C GLY A 117 26.96 -4.56 14.98
N LYS A 118 25.84 -3.83 15.01
CA LYS A 118 24.75 -4.05 15.97
C LYS A 118 23.61 -4.87 15.36
N ASP A 119 23.07 -5.80 16.14
CA ASP A 119 21.88 -6.55 15.77
C ASP A 119 20.65 -5.63 15.75
N ILE A 120 19.78 -5.79 14.77
CA ILE A 120 18.60 -4.94 14.60
C ILE A 120 17.36 -5.72 15.05
N ALA A 121 16.68 -5.23 16.09
CA ALA A 121 15.32 -5.65 16.43
C ALA A 121 14.35 -4.80 15.60
N LEU A 122 13.99 -5.32 14.42
CA LEU A 122 13.26 -4.61 13.38
C LEU A 122 11.77 -4.60 13.69
N ALA A 123 11.29 -3.51 14.28
CA ALA A 123 9.86 -3.24 14.46
C ALA A 123 9.31 -2.22 13.45
N ASN A 124 10.18 -1.56 12.69
CA ASN A 124 9.80 -0.62 11.64
C ASN A 124 9.90 -1.31 10.27
N LYS A 125 8.76 -1.79 9.77
CA LYS A 125 8.69 -2.47 8.46
C LYS A 125 9.08 -1.54 7.31
N GLU A 126 8.71 -0.27 7.38
CA GLU A 126 8.94 0.71 6.32
C GLU A 126 10.42 0.87 5.96
N THR A 127 11.32 0.74 6.95
CA THR A 127 12.78 0.74 6.74
C THR A 127 13.22 -0.40 5.83
N LEU A 128 12.72 -1.62 6.05
CA LEU A 128 13.09 -2.76 5.22
C LEU A 128 12.36 -2.73 3.87
N ILE A 129 11.11 -2.26 3.83
CA ILE A 129 10.33 -2.17 2.60
C ILE A 129 10.95 -1.14 1.64
N ALA A 130 11.26 0.06 2.13
CA ALA A 130 11.89 1.08 1.30
C ALA A 130 13.38 0.80 1.07
N GLY A 131 14.07 0.29 2.09
CA GLY A 131 15.52 0.15 2.14
C GLY A 131 16.08 -1.23 1.80
N GLY A 132 15.26 -2.25 1.53
CA GLY A 132 15.69 -3.65 1.34
C GLY A 132 16.93 -3.82 0.46
N PRO A 133 17.00 -3.20 -0.73
CA PRO A 133 18.17 -3.29 -1.62
C PRO A 133 19.49 -2.78 -1.03
N VAL A 134 19.46 -1.90 -0.02
CA VAL A 134 20.66 -1.36 0.65
C VAL A 134 20.88 -1.94 2.04
N VAL A 135 19.80 -2.28 2.76
CA VAL A 135 19.83 -2.85 4.10
C VAL A 135 20.37 -4.28 4.07
N LEU A 136 19.81 -5.15 3.21
CA LEU A 136 20.16 -6.59 3.22
C LEU A 136 21.63 -6.86 2.86
N PRO A 137 22.23 -6.23 1.83
CA PRO A 137 23.65 -6.42 1.55
C PRO A 137 24.55 -5.95 2.69
N LEU A 138 24.13 -4.89 3.40
CA LEU A 138 24.87 -4.34 4.53
C LEU A 138 24.80 -5.27 5.75
N VAL A 139 23.63 -5.83 6.04
CA VAL A 139 23.45 -6.87 7.06
C VAL A 139 24.38 -8.04 6.80
N GLN A 140 24.41 -8.54 5.56
CA GLN A 140 25.28 -9.63 5.15
C GLN A 140 26.78 -9.26 5.29
N LYS A 141 27.16 -8.06 4.85
CA LYS A 141 28.54 -7.57 4.89
C LYS A 141 29.08 -7.46 6.32
N HIS A 142 28.26 -7.01 7.26
CA HIS A 142 28.67 -6.79 8.66
C HIS A 142 28.40 -8.00 9.56
N GLY A 143 27.69 -9.03 9.06
CA GLY A 143 27.38 -10.25 9.81
C GLY A 143 26.46 -10.02 11.01
N VAL A 144 25.68 -8.94 10.99
CA VAL A 144 24.69 -8.64 12.04
C VAL A 144 23.40 -9.38 11.77
N LYS A 145 22.55 -9.50 12.81
CA LYS A 145 21.25 -10.14 12.67
C LYS A 145 20.16 -9.10 12.48
N LEU A 146 19.22 -9.42 11.59
CA LEU A 146 17.97 -8.69 11.43
C LEU A 146 16.85 -9.53 12.06
N LEU A 147 16.42 -9.18 13.26
CA LEU A 147 15.48 -9.93 14.08
C LEU A 147 14.09 -9.28 13.99
N PRO A 148 13.09 -9.96 13.38
CA PRO A 148 11.78 -9.37 13.20
C PRO A 148 11.04 -9.22 14.53
N ALA A 149 10.57 -8.00 14.79
CA ALA A 149 9.74 -7.65 15.93
C ALA A 149 8.30 -7.29 15.53
N ASP A 150 8.00 -7.20 14.22
CA ASP A 150 6.61 -7.22 13.76
C ASP A 150 5.96 -8.58 14.08
N SER A 151 4.68 -8.60 14.44
CA SER A 151 4.06 -9.75 15.11
C SER A 151 4.01 -10.99 14.22
N GLU A 152 3.66 -10.79 12.96
CA GLU A 152 3.53 -11.83 11.94
C GLU A 152 4.90 -12.39 11.54
N HIS A 153 5.90 -11.54 11.32
CA HIS A 153 7.24 -11.98 10.95
C HIS A 153 7.98 -12.58 12.13
N SER A 154 7.74 -12.11 13.34
CA SER A 154 8.23 -12.76 14.56
C SER A 154 7.61 -14.14 14.73
N ALA A 155 6.33 -14.32 14.40
CA ALA A 155 5.66 -15.62 14.38
C ALA A 155 6.28 -16.57 13.35
N ILE A 156 6.48 -16.10 12.11
CA ILE A 156 7.17 -16.85 11.05
C ILE A 156 8.58 -17.25 11.51
N PHE A 157 9.35 -16.28 12.02
CA PHE A 157 10.71 -16.51 12.50
C PHE A 157 10.74 -17.54 13.64
N GLN A 158 9.79 -17.50 14.57
CA GLN A 158 9.66 -18.51 15.64
C GLN A 158 9.36 -19.90 15.10
N CYS A 159 8.49 -20.02 14.10
CA CYS A 159 8.18 -21.30 13.46
C CYS A 159 9.36 -21.88 12.67
N LEU A 160 10.23 -21.02 12.13
CA LEU A 160 11.42 -21.43 11.39
C LEU A 160 12.53 -22.00 12.29
N GLN A 161 12.45 -21.82 13.61
CA GLN A 161 13.48 -22.33 14.51
C GLN A 161 13.50 -23.86 14.50
N GLY A 162 14.57 -24.42 13.93
CA GLY A 162 14.74 -25.87 13.75
C GLY A 162 14.24 -26.41 12.41
N VAL A 163 13.70 -25.57 11.54
CA VAL A 163 13.39 -25.93 10.14
C VAL A 163 14.69 -25.93 9.33
N PRO A 164 15.01 -27.01 8.58
CA PRO A 164 16.20 -27.04 7.74
C PRO A 164 16.12 -26.02 6.60
N GLU A 165 17.28 -25.59 6.11
CA GLU A 165 17.36 -24.70 4.95
C GLU A 165 16.61 -25.30 3.74
N GLY A 166 15.84 -24.47 3.03
CA GLY A 166 14.98 -24.92 1.94
C GLY A 166 13.70 -25.65 2.37
N GLY A 167 13.46 -25.81 3.68
CA GLY A 167 12.25 -26.46 4.20
C GLY A 167 10.98 -25.59 4.15
N LEU A 168 11.12 -24.27 4.00
CA LEU A 168 10.00 -23.33 3.90
C LEU A 168 9.40 -23.35 2.49
N ARG A 169 8.15 -23.81 2.38
CA ARG A 169 7.42 -23.88 1.11
C ARG A 169 6.59 -22.63 0.84
N ARG A 170 5.87 -22.14 1.85
CA ARG A 170 4.87 -21.06 1.73
C ARG A 170 4.67 -20.34 3.07
N ILE A 171 4.30 -19.07 3.03
CA ILE A 171 3.91 -18.28 4.21
C ILE A 171 2.40 -18.01 4.14
N LEU A 172 1.70 -18.23 5.25
CA LEU A 172 0.33 -17.78 5.45
C LEU A 172 0.34 -16.62 6.44
N LEU A 173 0.31 -15.41 5.89
CA LEU A 173 0.42 -14.15 6.60
C LEU A 173 -0.97 -13.70 7.09
N THR A 174 -1.23 -13.89 8.37
CA THR A 174 -2.57 -13.64 8.94
C THR A 174 -2.84 -12.16 9.15
N ALA A 175 -4.07 -11.70 8.89
CA ALA A 175 -4.50 -10.31 9.08
C ALA A 175 -5.77 -10.22 9.94
N SER A 176 -5.92 -9.18 10.77
CA SER A 176 -7.17 -8.96 11.52
C SER A 176 -8.37 -8.63 10.62
N GLY A 177 -8.10 -8.07 9.43
CA GLY A 177 -9.08 -7.51 8.49
C GLY A 177 -9.44 -6.03 8.74
N GLY A 178 -8.91 -5.43 9.81
CA GLY A 178 -9.11 -4.00 10.12
C GLY A 178 -10.57 -3.62 10.46
N ALA A 179 -10.80 -2.32 10.60
CA ALA A 179 -12.09 -1.76 11.05
C ALA A 179 -13.26 -2.06 10.10
N PHE A 180 -13.00 -2.18 8.79
CA PHE A 180 -14.03 -2.31 7.77
C PHE A 180 -14.25 -3.74 7.26
N ARG A 181 -13.65 -4.73 7.95
CA ARG A 181 -13.75 -6.16 7.60
C ARG A 181 -15.17 -6.64 7.31
N ASP A 182 -16.11 -6.24 8.15
CA ASP A 182 -17.50 -6.72 8.12
C ASP A 182 -18.46 -5.68 7.49
N LEU A 183 -17.94 -4.57 6.98
CA LEU A 183 -18.70 -3.52 6.29
C LEU A 183 -18.87 -3.87 4.78
N PRO A 184 -20.06 -3.73 4.18
CA PRO A 184 -20.23 -3.91 2.73
C PRO A 184 -19.39 -2.91 1.91
N VAL A 185 -18.92 -3.33 0.74
CA VAL A 185 -18.02 -2.53 -0.13
C VAL A 185 -18.63 -1.20 -0.52
N GLU A 186 -19.94 -1.17 -0.76
CA GLU A 186 -20.70 0.01 -1.21
C GLU A 186 -20.70 1.14 -0.16
N LYS A 187 -20.45 0.81 1.11
CA LYS A 187 -20.40 1.79 2.20
C LYS A 187 -19.01 2.40 2.41
N LEU A 188 -17.96 1.85 1.79
CA LEU A 188 -16.58 2.32 1.99
C LEU A 188 -16.36 3.74 1.48
N ALA A 189 -17.10 4.18 0.48
CA ALA A 189 -16.97 5.55 -0.05
C ALA A 189 -17.33 6.63 0.98
N GLY A 190 -18.15 6.30 1.98
CA GLY A 190 -18.62 7.25 3.00
C GLY A 190 -17.95 7.12 4.37
N VAL A 191 -16.95 6.24 4.54
CA VAL A 191 -16.30 6.05 5.85
C VAL A 191 -15.39 7.23 6.19
N LYS A 192 -15.34 7.58 7.48
CA LYS A 192 -14.55 8.70 7.98
C LYS A 192 -13.31 8.23 8.73
N VAL A 193 -12.42 9.18 9.02
CA VAL A 193 -11.23 8.97 9.86
C VAL A 193 -11.61 8.37 11.21
N GLU A 194 -12.65 8.90 11.85
CA GLU A 194 -13.14 8.42 13.14
C GLU A 194 -13.58 6.94 13.10
N ASP A 195 -14.05 6.45 11.96
CA ASP A 195 -14.45 5.06 11.80
C ASP A 195 -13.24 4.16 11.58
N ALA A 196 -12.28 4.61 10.77
CA ALA A 196 -11.06 3.86 10.49
C ALA A 196 -10.18 3.69 11.74
N LEU A 197 -10.21 4.65 12.67
CA LEU A 197 -9.43 4.60 13.92
C LEU A 197 -9.96 3.63 14.98
N LYS A 198 -11.11 2.96 14.75
CA LYS A 198 -11.71 1.98 15.68
C LYS A 198 -11.21 0.57 15.36
N HIS A 199 -9.95 0.26 15.69
CA HIS A 199 -9.40 -1.07 15.47
C HIS A 199 -10.00 -2.12 16.44
N PRO A 200 -10.40 -3.33 15.98
CA PRO A 200 -11.11 -4.29 16.83
C PRO A 200 -10.25 -4.95 17.92
N ASN A 201 -8.97 -5.23 17.64
CA ASN A 201 -8.14 -6.09 18.50
C ASN A 201 -6.90 -5.43 19.12
N TRP A 202 -6.48 -4.28 18.59
CA TRP A 202 -5.15 -3.73 18.85
C TRP A 202 -5.26 -2.24 19.15
N SER A 203 -4.48 -1.76 20.13
CA SER A 203 -4.29 -0.33 20.38
C SER A 203 -2.99 0.11 19.72
N MET A 204 -3.08 0.91 18.66
CA MET A 204 -1.94 1.24 17.81
C MET A 204 -1.93 2.73 17.40
N GLY A 205 -0.81 3.17 16.84
CA GLY A 205 -0.67 4.52 16.29
C GLY A 205 -1.64 4.78 15.13
N ARG A 206 -2.01 6.05 14.91
CA ARG A 206 -3.02 6.44 13.90
C ARG A 206 -2.71 5.90 12.49
N LYS A 207 -1.46 6.03 12.02
CA LYS A 207 -1.04 5.59 10.67
C LYS A 207 -1.25 4.09 10.46
N ILE A 208 -0.68 3.24 11.32
CA ILE A 208 -0.83 1.78 11.21
C ILE A 208 -2.30 1.34 11.37
N THR A 209 -3.09 2.07 12.16
CA THR A 209 -4.54 1.81 12.25
C THR A 209 -5.26 2.05 10.92
N ILE A 210 -4.92 3.12 10.19
CA ILE A 210 -5.44 3.34 8.83
C ILE A 210 -4.94 2.28 7.86
N ASP A 211 -3.66 1.93 7.90
CA ASP A 211 -3.09 0.89 7.05
C ASP A 211 -3.73 -0.48 7.31
N SER A 212 -4.10 -0.79 8.55
CA SER A 212 -4.87 -2.00 8.89
C SER A 212 -6.28 -1.92 8.29
N ALA A 213 -6.93 -0.76 8.37
CA ALA A 213 -8.25 -0.54 7.79
C ALA A 213 -8.26 -0.67 6.25
N THR A 214 -7.16 -0.34 5.55
CA THR A 214 -7.02 -0.49 4.09
C THR A 214 -6.39 -1.83 3.67
N LEU A 215 -5.96 -2.66 4.63
CA LEU A 215 -5.02 -3.78 4.45
C LEU A 215 -3.72 -3.41 3.71
N MET A 216 -3.38 -2.13 3.57
CA MET A 216 -2.05 -1.73 3.13
C MET A 216 -0.99 -2.21 4.12
N ASN A 217 -1.31 -2.25 5.43
CA ASN A 217 -0.40 -2.80 6.45
C ASN A 217 0.03 -4.22 6.06
N LYS A 218 -0.92 -5.06 5.67
CA LYS A 218 -0.65 -6.44 5.27
C LYS A 218 0.06 -6.54 3.92
N GLY A 219 -0.25 -5.63 2.98
CA GLY A 219 0.49 -5.51 1.73
C GLY A 219 1.98 -5.17 1.94
N LEU A 220 2.26 -4.22 2.82
CA LEU A 220 3.62 -3.85 3.24
C LEU A 220 4.35 -5.04 3.88
N GLU A 221 3.68 -5.78 4.75
CA GLU A 221 4.24 -6.97 5.40
C GLU A 221 4.52 -8.14 4.44
N VAL A 222 3.83 -8.24 3.29
CA VAL A 222 4.17 -9.19 2.22
C VAL A 222 5.56 -8.87 1.65
N ILE A 223 5.85 -7.58 1.40
CA ILE A 223 7.16 -7.14 0.92
C ILE A 223 8.24 -7.39 1.98
N GLU A 224 7.92 -7.12 3.25
CA GLU A 224 8.81 -7.40 4.36
C GLU A 224 9.12 -8.90 4.50
N ALA A 225 8.10 -9.77 4.38
CA ALA A 225 8.28 -11.23 4.45
C ALA A 225 9.15 -11.75 3.30
N HIS A 226 8.98 -11.21 2.10
CA HIS A 226 9.87 -11.50 0.97
C HIS A 226 11.33 -11.17 1.31
N PHE A 227 11.60 -9.97 1.84
CA PHE A 227 12.96 -9.54 2.19
C PHE A 227 13.56 -10.31 3.36
N LEU A 228 12.77 -10.64 4.39
CA LEU A 228 13.26 -11.34 5.58
C LEU A 228 13.52 -12.83 5.34
N PHE A 229 12.68 -13.49 4.54
CA PHE A 229 12.67 -14.95 4.45
C PHE A 229 13.00 -15.48 3.05
N GLY A 230 13.22 -14.61 2.07
CA GLY A 230 13.62 -15.00 0.71
C GLY A 230 12.53 -15.77 -0.05
N VAL A 231 11.26 -15.59 0.33
CA VAL A 231 10.13 -16.29 -0.27
C VAL A 231 9.56 -15.48 -1.43
N ASP A 232 9.32 -16.12 -2.57
CA ASP A 232 8.67 -15.47 -3.72
C ASP A 232 7.27 -14.96 -3.37
N TYR A 233 6.86 -13.83 -3.96
CA TYR A 233 5.54 -13.23 -3.73
C TYR A 233 4.37 -14.19 -3.96
N ASP A 234 4.49 -15.13 -4.90
CA ASP A 234 3.45 -16.12 -5.21
C ASP A 234 3.32 -17.22 -4.15
N LYS A 235 4.22 -17.24 -3.18
CA LYS A 235 4.26 -18.17 -2.04
C LYS A 235 3.97 -17.48 -0.70
N ILE A 236 3.45 -16.26 -0.73
CA ILE A 236 3.03 -15.52 0.46
C ILE A 236 1.53 -15.23 0.29
N ASP A 237 0.72 -15.73 1.22
CA ASP A 237 -0.73 -15.56 1.15
C ASP A 237 -1.25 -14.79 2.34
N ILE A 238 -2.08 -13.79 2.04
CA ILE A 238 -2.80 -13.06 3.07
C ILE A 238 -4.05 -13.85 3.45
N VAL A 239 -4.19 -14.15 4.74
CA VAL A 239 -5.36 -14.84 5.28
C VAL A 239 -5.99 -13.99 6.37
N VAL A 240 -7.29 -13.69 6.28
CA VAL A 240 -7.97 -12.93 7.33
C VAL A 240 -8.29 -13.86 8.50
N HIS A 241 -7.67 -13.59 9.64
CA HIS A 241 -7.87 -14.24 10.93
C HIS A 241 -8.37 -13.19 11.96
N PRO A 242 -9.71 -13.03 12.11
CA PRO A 242 -10.32 -11.98 12.92
C PRO A 242 -9.92 -11.94 14.40
N GLN A 243 -9.51 -13.08 14.97
CA GLN A 243 -9.22 -13.20 16.40
C GLN A 243 -7.80 -12.77 16.76
N SER A 244 -6.89 -12.68 15.78
CA SER A 244 -5.48 -12.32 15.99
C SER A 244 -4.80 -13.13 17.10
N ILE A 245 -5.11 -14.44 17.18
CA ILE A 245 -4.46 -15.38 18.11
C ILE A 245 -3.35 -16.15 17.42
N ILE A 246 -3.60 -16.61 16.20
CA ILE A 246 -2.56 -17.14 15.32
C ILE A 246 -1.94 -15.95 14.59
N HIS A 247 -0.69 -15.65 14.90
CA HIS A 247 0.00 -14.45 14.41
C HIS A 247 0.62 -14.67 13.02
N SER A 248 0.94 -15.90 12.64
CA SER A 248 1.16 -16.32 11.23
C SER A 248 1.46 -17.82 11.19
N LEU A 249 1.48 -18.38 9.98
CA LEU A 249 1.80 -19.78 9.74
C LEU A 249 2.84 -19.92 8.62
N ILE A 250 3.61 -21.00 8.67
CA ILE A 250 4.46 -21.46 7.58
C ILE A 250 4.02 -22.85 7.15
N GLU A 251 3.98 -23.09 5.84
CA GLU A 251 3.87 -24.41 5.25
C GLU A 251 5.27 -24.91 4.89
N LEU A 252 5.57 -26.15 5.24
CA LEU A 252 6.84 -26.81 4.93
C LEU A 252 6.73 -27.64 3.65
N GLU A 253 7.87 -28.04 3.09
CA GLU A 253 7.94 -28.86 1.86
C GLU A 253 7.23 -30.22 2.00
N ASP A 254 7.12 -30.75 3.21
CA ASP A 254 6.38 -31.98 3.52
C ASP A 254 4.88 -31.76 3.77
N THR A 255 4.36 -30.55 3.50
CA THR A 255 2.98 -30.09 3.69
C THR A 255 2.56 -29.84 5.15
N SER A 256 3.46 -30.06 6.13
CA SER A 256 3.19 -29.70 7.52
C SER A 256 3.05 -28.18 7.66
N VAL A 257 2.14 -27.74 8.53
CA VAL A 257 1.95 -26.33 8.84
C VAL A 257 2.34 -26.07 10.29
N LEU A 258 3.25 -25.13 10.51
CA LEU A 258 3.62 -24.63 11.83
C LEU A 258 3.04 -23.23 12.03
N ALA A 259 2.54 -22.96 13.23
CA ALA A 259 1.96 -21.67 13.58
C ALA A 259 2.45 -21.23 14.96
N GLN A 260 2.64 -19.92 15.12
CA GLN A 260 2.86 -19.32 16.43
C GLN A 260 1.57 -18.66 16.91
N LEU A 261 1.22 -18.96 18.17
CA LEU A 261 0.01 -18.50 18.82
C LEU A 261 0.35 -17.66 20.05
N GLY A 262 -0.43 -16.61 20.30
CA GLY A 262 -0.33 -15.80 21.51
C GLY A 262 -1.45 -14.78 21.60
N TRP A 263 -1.54 -14.10 22.73
CA TRP A 263 -2.39 -12.91 22.82
C TRP A 263 -1.88 -11.82 21.86
N PRO A 264 -2.76 -10.92 21.37
CA PRO A 264 -2.37 -9.76 20.59
C PRO A 264 -1.65 -8.74 21.49
N ASP A 265 -0.39 -9.05 21.83
CA ASP A 265 0.48 -8.28 22.70
C ASP A 265 1.87 -8.15 22.05
N MET A 266 2.27 -6.92 21.70
CA MET A 266 3.54 -6.65 21.03
C MET A 266 4.76 -6.89 21.92
N ARG A 267 4.58 -7.04 23.24
CA ARG A 267 5.69 -7.40 24.12
C ARG A 267 6.22 -8.81 23.83
N LEU A 268 5.38 -9.72 23.31
CA LEU A 268 5.79 -11.06 22.90
C LEU A 268 6.85 -11.06 21.78
N PRO A 269 6.58 -10.47 20.59
CA PRO A 269 7.57 -10.43 19.52
C PRO A 269 8.79 -9.56 19.87
N LEU A 270 8.61 -8.44 20.59
CA LEU A 270 9.72 -7.58 21.04
C LEU A 270 10.67 -8.32 21.99
N LEU A 271 10.12 -9.02 23.00
CA LEU A 271 10.93 -9.81 23.92
C LEU A 271 11.69 -10.90 23.18
N TYR A 272 11.05 -11.58 22.22
CA TYR A 272 11.71 -12.63 21.45
C TYR A 272 12.84 -12.08 20.58
N ALA A 273 12.63 -10.98 19.85
CA ALA A 273 13.69 -10.31 19.08
C ALA A 273 14.87 -9.88 19.98
N LEU A 274 14.60 -9.42 21.19
CA LEU A 274 15.64 -9.02 22.14
C LEU A 274 16.39 -10.19 22.76
N SER A 275 15.71 -11.30 23.05
CA SER A 275 16.26 -12.43 23.81
C SER A 275 16.76 -13.60 22.96
N TRP A 276 16.41 -13.65 21.67
CA TRP A 276 16.80 -14.73 20.77
C TRP A 276 18.32 -15.00 20.81
N PRO A 277 18.75 -16.28 20.88
CA PRO A 277 17.95 -17.51 20.71
C PRO A 277 17.24 -18.01 21.98
N GLU A 278 17.41 -17.31 23.11
CA GLU A 278 16.80 -17.71 24.38
C GLU A 278 15.34 -17.30 24.47
N ARG A 279 14.60 -17.93 25.38
CA ARG A 279 13.28 -17.48 25.82
C ARG A 279 13.35 -17.08 27.29
N ILE A 280 12.88 -15.88 27.60
CA ILE A 280 12.84 -15.35 28.97
C ILE A 280 11.46 -15.66 29.58
N TYR A 281 11.46 -16.11 30.83
CA TYR A 281 10.22 -16.31 31.60
C TYR A 281 9.49 -14.99 31.85
N THR A 282 8.17 -14.99 31.67
CA THR A 282 7.28 -13.86 31.96
C THR A 282 6.05 -14.35 32.73
N ASP A 283 5.56 -13.58 33.69
CA ASP A 283 4.31 -13.86 34.43
C ASP A 283 3.09 -13.17 33.77
N TRP A 284 3.09 -13.10 32.43
CA TRP A 284 2.00 -12.53 31.67
C TRP A 284 0.84 -13.51 31.51
N GLU A 285 -0.33 -13.01 31.12
CA GLU A 285 -1.51 -13.84 30.90
C GLU A 285 -1.21 -14.95 29.88
N SER A 286 -1.43 -16.20 30.28
CA SER A 286 -1.26 -17.36 29.39
C SER A 286 -2.46 -17.50 28.46
N LEU A 287 -2.22 -17.92 27.22
CA LEU A 287 -3.30 -18.19 26.26
C LEU A 287 -4.13 -19.41 26.69
N ASP A 288 -5.44 -19.22 26.81
CA ASP A 288 -6.41 -20.27 27.07
C ASP A 288 -7.23 -20.53 25.80
N LEU A 289 -6.94 -21.62 25.10
CA LEU A 289 -7.60 -21.97 23.84
C LEU A 289 -9.09 -22.26 24.00
N VAL A 290 -9.51 -22.77 25.17
CA VAL A 290 -10.94 -23.03 25.43
C VAL A 290 -11.69 -21.72 25.56
N LYS A 291 -11.08 -20.71 26.22
CA LYS A 291 -11.65 -19.36 26.30
C LYS A 291 -11.57 -18.59 24.99
N ALA A 292 -10.51 -18.77 24.21
CA ALA A 292 -10.35 -18.13 22.91
C ALA A 292 -11.46 -18.54 21.92
N GLY A 293 -11.99 -19.76 22.06
CA GLY A 293 -13.14 -20.24 21.29
C GLY A 293 -12.80 -20.49 19.82
N ASN A 294 -13.65 -20.00 18.92
CA ASN A 294 -13.50 -20.28 17.49
C ASN A 294 -12.39 -19.43 16.87
N LEU A 295 -11.40 -20.10 16.27
CA LEU A 295 -10.40 -19.49 15.39
C LEU A 295 -10.88 -19.65 13.95
N THR A 296 -11.11 -18.54 13.25
CA THR A 296 -11.65 -18.56 11.88
C THR A 296 -10.68 -17.97 10.88
N PHE A 297 -10.77 -18.44 9.64
CA PHE A 297 -9.94 -18.00 8.52
C PHE A 297 -10.82 -17.75 7.30
N LYS A 298 -10.53 -16.68 6.56
CA LYS A 298 -11.18 -16.39 5.27
C LYS A 298 -10.21 -15.69 4.33
N GLU A 299 -10.50 -15.78 3.03
CA GLU A 299 -9.79 -14.99 2.03
C GLU A 299 -10.08 -13.48 2.21
N PRO A 300 -9.11 -12.61 1.93
CA PRO A 300 -9.32 -11.17 1.89
C PRO A 300 -10.19 -10.77 0.69
N ASP A 301 -11.08 -9.81 0.89
CA ASP A 301 -11.94 -9.27 -0.16
C ASP A 301 -11.16 -8.26 -1.02
N ARG A 302 -10.77 -8.67 -2.23
CA ARG A 302 -9.97 -7.84 -3.14
C ARG A 302 -10.68 -6.57 -3.61
N ALA A 303 -12.02 -6.58 -3.70
CA ALA A 303 -12.79 -5.39 -4.06
C ALA A 303 -12.76 -4.34 -2.94
N LYS A 304 -12.66 -4.80 -1.69
CA LYS A 304 -12.54 -3.95 -0.50
C LYS A 304 -11.14 -3.40 -0.29
N TYR A 305 -10.11 -4.18 -0.64
CA TYR A 305 -8.72 -3.90 -0.26
C TYR A 305 -7.77 -3.80 -1.48
N PRO A 306 -7.96 -2.81 -2.37
CA PRO A 306 -7.10 -2.66 -3.55
C PRO A 306 -5.62 -2.39 -3.19
N CYS A 307 -5.35 -1.81 -2.02
CA CYS A 307 -3.99 -1.58 -1.53
C CYS A 307 -3.13 -2.85 -1.45
N MET A 308 -3.75 -4.01 -1.22
CA MET A 308 -3.03 -5.29 -1.22
C MET A 308 -2.38 -5.56 -2.58
N ASP A 309 -3.16 -5.40 -3.64
CA ASP A 309 -2.70 -5.70 -5.00
C ASP A 309 -1.64 -4.72 -5.47
N LEU A 310 -1.75 -3.44 -5.05
CA LEU A 310 -0.70 -2.44 -5.25
C LEU A 310 0.61 -2.87 -4.59
N ALA A 311 0.57 -3.43 -3.37
CA ALA A 311 1.77 -3.88 -2.69
C ALA A 311 2.42 -5.11 -3.35
N TYR A 312 1.63 -6.11 -3.77
CA TYR A 312 2.15 -7.24 -4.56
C TYR A 312 2.80 -6.76 -5.86
N ALA A 313 2.14 -5.83 -6.58
CA ALA A 313 2.66 -5.28 -7.82
C ALA A 313 3.97 -4.52 -7.60
N ALA A 314 4.04 -3.65 -6.59
CA ALA A 314 5.23 -2.89 -6.25
C ALA A 314 6.40 -3.79 -5.81
N GLY A 315 6.11 -4.82 -5.00
CA GLY A 315 7.09 -5.82 -4.61
C GLY A 315 7.68 -6.56 -5.81
N ARG A 316 6.82 -7.07 -6.71
CA ARG A 316 7.26 -7.74 -7.94
C ARG A 316 8.03 -6.83 -8.90
N ALA A 317 7.68 -5.55 -8.97
CA ALA A 317 8.39 -4.57 -9.78
C ALA A 317 9.82 -4.33 -9.28
N GLY A 318 10.07 -4.57 -7.98
CA GLY A 318 11.37 -4.47 -7.34
C GLY A 318 12.01 -3.08 -7.50
N GLY A 319 13.32 -3.02 -7.32
CA GLY A 319 14.06 -1.77 -7.44
C GLY A 319 13.66 -0.74 -6.39
N ALA A 320 13.42 0.50 -6.81
CA ALA A 320 12.96 1.58 -5.93
C ALA A 320 11.43 1.64 -5.78
N MET A 321 10.66 0.79 -6.47
CA MET A 321 9.19 0.83 -6.43
C MET A 321 8.61 0.59 -5.02
N PRO A 322 9.12 -0.35 -4.19
CA PRO A 322 8.65 -0.48 -2.80
C PRO A 322 8.82 0.79 -1.95
N ALA A 323 9.89 1.57 -2.18
CA ALA A 323 10.08 2.86 -1.51
C ALA A 323 9.02 3.88 -1.94
N VAL A 324 8.68 3.91 -3.23
CA VAL A 324 7.60 4.76 -3.77
C VAL A 324 6.25 4.38 -3.20
N LEU A 325 5.91 3.09 -3.18
CA LEU A 325 4.67 2.58 -2.58
C LEU A 325 4.56 3.04 -1.11
N ASN A 326 5.61 2.81 -0.32
CA ASN A 326 5.63 3.17 1.08
C ASN A 326 5.43 4.68 1.29
N ALA A 327 6.21 5.51 0.58
CA ALA A 327 6.18 6.95 0.71
C ALA A 327 4.86 7.56 0.22
N ALA A 328 4.31 7.04 -0.86
CA ALA A 328 2.99 7.43 -1.36
C ALA A 328 1.90 7.06 -0.35
N ASN A 329 1.97 5.87 0.25
CA ASN A 329 1.03 5.46 1.29
C ASN A 329 1.11 6.35 2.52
N GLU A 330 2.31 6.63 3.03
CA GLU A 330 2.50 7.54 4.17
C GLU A 330 1.85 8.90 3.92
N GLN A 331 2.10 9.49 2.74
CA GLN A 331 1.53 10.79 2.40
C GLN A 331 0.00 10.73 2.21
N ALA A 332 -0.52 9.67 1.59
CA ALA A 332 -1.95 9.51 1.35
C ALA A 332 -2.71 9.30 2.67
N VAL A 333 -2.17 8.49 3.58
CA VAL A 333 -2.73 8.29 4.92
C VAL A 333 -2.70 9.59 5.73
N GLU A 334 -1.63 10.38 5.64
CA GLU A 334 -1.58 11.70 6.27
C GLU A 334 -2.70 12.62 5.75
N LEU A 335 -2.88 12.70 4.43
CA LEU A 335 -3.98 13.47 3.83
C LEU A 335 -5.36 12.97 4.26
N PHE A 336 -5.55 11.65 4.38
CA PHE A 336 -6.80 11.08 4.89
C PHE A 336 -7.03 11.44 6.36
N LEU A 337 -5.99 11.32 7.20
CA LEU A 337 -6.05 11.69 8.63
C LEU A 337 -6.31 13.18 8.86
N GLU A 338 -5.92 14.03 7.91
CA GLU A 338 -6.24 15.47 7.85
C GLU A 338 -7.59 15.76 7.19
N GLU A 339 -8.36 14.72 6.84
CA GLU A 339 -9.67 14.80 6.19
C GLU A 339 -9.65 15.52 4.82
N LYS A 340 -8.50 15.51 4.14
CA LYS A 340 -8.31 16.14 2.82
C LYS A 340 -8.70 15.24 1.65
N ILE A 341 -8.71 13.92 1.86
CA ILE A 341 -9.12 12.93 0.85
C ILE A 341 -10.07 11.90 1.47
N GLY A 342 -10.85 11.20 0.63
CA GLY A 342 -11.68 10.09 1.08
C GLY A 342 -10.89 8.78 1.27
N TYR A 343 -11.50 7.80 1.94
CA TYR A 343 -10.86 6.50 2.20
C TYR A 343 -10.41 5.78 0.92
N LEU A 344 -11.25 5.76 -0.12
CA LEU A 344 -10.93 5.13 -1.40
C LEU A 344 -9.86 5.89 -2.20
N ASP A 345 -9.66 7.17 -1.90
CA ASP A 345 -8.63 7.98 -2.56
C ASP A 345 -7.22 7.62 -2.08
N ILE A 346 -7.08 6.96 -0.92
CA ILE A 346 -5.78 6.45 -0.46
C ILE A 346 -5.17 5.53 -1.52
N ALA A 347 -5.92 4.51 -1.96
CA ALA A 347 -5.46 3.57 -2.97
C ALA A 347 -5.20 4.27 -4.33
N ARG A 348 -6.06 5.20 -4.73
CA ARG A 348 -5.91 5.96 -5.98
C ARG A 348 -4.65 6.82 -6.00
N CYS A 349 -4.34 7.49 -4.90
CA CYS A 349 -3.11 8.28 -4.76
C CYS A 349 -1.86 7.39 -4.86
N ILE A 350 -1.88 6.22 -4.25
CA ILE A 350 -0.78 5.26 -4.27
C ILE A 350 -0.58 4.69 -5.68
N GLU A 351 -1.65 4.23 -6.33
CA GLU A 351 -1.65 3.74 -7.72
C GLU A 351 -1.07 4.81 -8.65
N TYR A 352 -1.57 6.05 -8.54
CA TYR A 352 -1.11 7.18 -9.34
C TYR A 352 0.40 7.42 -9.21
N ALA A 353 0.94 7.40 -8.00
CA ALA A 353 2.37 7.59 -7.76
C ALA A 353 3.20 6.42 -8.33
N CYS A 354 2.78 5.17 -8.10
CA CYS A 354 3.49 3.98 -8.58
C CYS A 354 3.51 3.90 -10.11
N ASP A 355 2.37 4.16 -10.76
CA ASP A 355 2.25 4.12 -12.22
C ASP A 355 3.19 5.13 -12.89
N ARG A 356 3.23 6.36 -12.38
CA ARG A 356 4.10 7.41 -12.90
C ARG A 356 5.58 7.11 -12.68
N PHE A 357 5.93 6.44 -11.59
CA PHE A 357 7.30 6.05 -11.30
C PHE A 357 7.78 4.91 -12.19
N SER A 358 6.88 4.09 -12.72
CA SER A 358 7.22 2.83 -13.40
C SER A 358 8.22 3.00 -14.55
N ALA A 359 8.14 4.11 -15.30
CA ALA A 359 9.06 4.38 -16.41
C ALA A 359 10.49 4.75 -15.97
N GLN A 360 10.67 5.20 -14.72
CA GLN A 360 11.94 5.64 -14.15
C GLN A 360 12.45 4.74 -13.02
N ASN A 361 11.80 3.59 -12.79
CA ASN A 361 12.18 2.67 -11.72
C ASN A 361 13.58 2.05 -11.96
N VAL A 362 14.47 2.24 -10.99
CA VAL A 362 15.83 1.69 -11.00
C VAL A 362 15.84 0.33 -10.29
N GLN A 363 16.30 -0.72 -10.97
CA GLN A 363 16.27 -2.10 -10.44
C GLN A 363 17.29 -2.39 -9.33
N GLN A 364 18.41 -1.67 -9.32
CA GLN A 364 19.43 -1.75 -8.26
C GLN A 364 19.67 -0.35 -7.69
N PRO A 365 18.73 0.17 -6.88
CA PRO A 365 18.81 1.55 -6.42
C PRO A 365 19.90 1.69 -5.36
N THR A 366 20.58 2.84 -5.39
CA THR A 366 21.43 3.29 -4.29
C THR A 366 20.58 3.88 -3.16
N LEU A 367 21.20 4.17 -2.01
CA LEU A 367 20.52 4.86 -0.92
C LEU A 367 19.96 6.22 -1.36
N ASP A 368 20.71 6.97 -2.17
CA ASP A 368 20.28 8.27 -2.68
C ASP A 368 19.08 8.13 -3.62
N ASP A 369 19.04 7.08 -4.45
CA ASP A 369 17.89 6.79 -5.31
C ASP A 369 16.64 6.48 -4.49
N ILE A 370 16.76 5.71 -3.40
CA ILE A 370 15.67 5.38 -2.48
C ILE A 370 15.14 6.64 -1.79
N LEU A 371 16.03 7.47 -1.25
CA LEU A 371 15.65 8.72 -0.60
C LEU A 371 15.03 9.73 -1.59
N ALA A 372 15.52 9.76 -2.83
CA ALA A 372 14.94 10.57 -3.90
C ALA A 372 13.54 10.06 -4.30
N ALA A 373 13.37 8.74 -4.40
CA ALA A 373 12.10 8.10 -4.71
C ALA A 373 11.05 8.37 -3.61
N ASP A 374 11.42 8.29 -2.32
CA ASP A 374 10.53 8.65 -1.21
C ASP A 374 10.05 10.10 -1.33
N ARG A 375 10.97 11.06 -1.46
CA ARG A 375 10.62 12.49 -1.60
C ARG A 375 9.73 12.74 -2.82
N TRP A 376 10.07 12.13 -3.95
CA TRP A 376 9.31 12.26 -5.18
C TRP A 376 7.88 11.74 -5.01
N ALA A 377 7.71 10.56 -4.42
CA ALA A 377 6.40 9.92 -4.24
C ALA A 377 5.47 10.75 -3.35
N ARG A 378 6.01 11.34 -2.26
CA ARG A 378 5.24 12.25 -1.39
C ARG A 378 4.74 13.47 -2.18
N GLN A 379 5.61 14.08 -2.99
CA GLN A 379 5.22 15.25 -3.81
C GLN A 379 4.20 14.89 -4.89
N GLU A 380 4.29 13.70 -5.48
CA GLU A 380 3.31 13.22 -6.46
C GLU A 380 1.94 12.98 -5.82
N VAL A 381 1.87 12.44 -4.60
CA VAL A 381 0.60 12.31 -3.87
C VAL A 381 -0.02 13.66 -3.52
N LEU A 382 0.79 14.64 -3.08
CA LEU A 382 0.31 16.00 -2.84
C LEU A 382 -0.24 16.66 -4.12
N SER A 383 0.34 16.32 -5.27
CA SER A 383 -0.12 16.79 -6.58
C SER A 383 -1.40 16.07 -7.01
N ALA A 384 -1.48 14.75 -6.81
CA ALA A 384 -2.66 13.93 -7.09
C ALA A 384 -3.87 14.38 -6.29
N HIS A 385 -3.71 14.68 -5.00
CA HIS A 385 -4.78 15.20 -4.14
C HIS A 385 -5.43 16.47 -4.71
N LYS A 386 -4.64 17.39 -5.28
CA LYS A 386 -5.18 18.62 -5.90
C LYS A 386 -6.03 18.32 -7.14
N LEU A 387 -5.65 17.29 -7.90
CA LEU A 387 -6.40 16.84 -9.08
C LEU A 387 -7.69 16.13 -8.68
N LEU A 388 -7.63 15.27 -7.65
CA LEU A 388 -8.77 14.52 -7.12
C LEU A 388 -9.78 15.42 -6.37
N GLY A 389 -9.31 16.45 -5.66
CA GLY A 389 -10.17 17.42 -4.96
C GLY A 389 -11.02 18.29 -5.89
N ASN A 390 -10.57 18.51 -7.14
CA ASN A 390 -11.35 19.20 -8.17
C ASN A 390 -12.43 18.32 -8.82
N SER A 391 -12.49 17.03 -8.50
CA SER A 391 -13.52 16.11 -9.01
C SER A 391 -14.80 16.08 -8.16
N SER A 392 -14.80 16.70 -6.95
CA SER A 392 -15.87 16.53 -5.95
C SER A 392 -16.73 17.78 -5.70
N THR A 393 -16.56 18.87 -6.46
CA THR A 393 -17.36 20.10 -6.36
C THR A 393 -17.96 20.50 -7.69
N VAL A 394 -18.95 19.73 -8.16
CA VAL A 394 -19.86 20.21 -9.22
C VAL A 394 -21.31 20.03 -8.76
N THR A 395 -21.77 20.97 -7.93
CA THR A 395 -23.18 21.39 -7.92
C THR A 395 -23.28 22.92 -7.75
N VAL A 396 -23.46 23.55 -8.92
CA VAL A 396 -24.24 24.77 -9.24
C VAL A 396 -23.89 26.11 -8.57
N ALA A 397 -23.28 26.99 -9.38
CA ALA A 397 -23.69 28.39 -9.48
C ALA A 397 -23.62 28.83 -10.96
N ALA A 398 -24.74 29.31 -11.49
CA ALA A 398 -24.87 30.02 -12.78
C ALA A 398 -24.04 31.33 -12.73
N GLU A 399 -23.46 31.87 -13.81
CA GLU A 399 -24.09 32.30 -15.05
C GLU A 399 -23.07 32.40 -16.22
N ALA A 400 -23.53 31.99 -17.41
CA ALA A 400 -23.14 32.46 -18.76
C ALA A 400 -21.67 32.81 -19.08
N GLU A 401 -20.86 31.77 -19.30
CA GLU A 401 -19.97 31.74 -20.47
C GLU A 401 -20.08 30.34 -21.09
N LYS A 402 -20.42 30.28 -22.38
CA LYS A 402 -20.61 28.99 -23.05
C LYS A 402 -19.23 28.35 -23.23
N SER A 403 -18.82 27.49 -22.28
CA SER A 403 -17.53 26.78 -22.35
C SER A 403 -17.32 26.23 -23.76
N PHE A 404 -16.10 26.39 -24.27
CA PHE A 404 -15.73 25.97 -25.61
C PHE A 404 -15.99 24.46 -25.82
N ARG A 405 -15.95 23.65 -24.76
CA ARG A 405 -16.42 22.26 -24.77
C ARG A 405 -17.89 22.10 -25.14
N THR A 406 -18.79 22.83 -24.50
CA THR A 406 -20.23 22.77 -24.78
C THR A 406 -20.54 23.24 -26.20
N LEU A 407 -19.87 24.31 -26.66
CA LEU A 407 -19.95 24.77 -28.04
C LEU A 407 -19.43 23.71 -29.04
N GLY A 408 -18.35 23.01 -28.68
CA GLY A 408 -17.78 21.93 -29.47
C GLY A 408 -18.74 20.76 -29.64
N ILE A 409 -19.39 20.33 -28.56
CA ILE A 409 -20.39 19.24 -28.59
C ILE A 409 -21.60 19.61 -29.45
N GLU A 410 -22.17 20.81 -29.26
CA GLU A 410 -23.32 21.26 -30.07
C GLU A 410 -23.00 21.37 -31.57
N ARG A 411 -21.78 21.78 -31.93
CA ARG A 411 -21.35 21.83 -33.33
C ARG A 411 -21.24 20.43 -33.93
N ALA A 412 -20.72 19.47 -33.16
CA ALA A 412 -20.63 18.08 -33.60
C ALA A 412 -22.03 17.47 -33.83
N GLU A 413 -23.00 17.75 -32.96
CA GLU A 413 -24.39 17.30 -33.12
C GLU A 413 -25.06 17.89 -34.38
N LYS A 414 -24.68 19.11 -34.77
CA LYS A 414 -25.14 19.77 -36.01
C LYS A 414 -24.34 19.35 -37.26
N GLY A 415 -23.37 18.45 -37.12
CA GLY A 415 -22.51 17.97 -38.22
C GLY A 415 -21.36 18.91 -38.60
N ASP A 416 -21.14 20.01 -37.87
CA ASP A 416 -19.97 20.90 -38.06
C ASP A 416 -18.77 20.37 -37.27
N TYR A 417 -18.19 19.25 -37.73
CA TYR A 417 -17.04 18.63 -37.08
C TYR A 417 -15.78 19.53 -37.08
N PRO A 418 -15.42 20.26 -38.15
CA PRO A 418 -14.28 21.18 -38.12
C PRO A 418 -14.48 22.35 -37.14
N GLY A 419 -15.71 22.85 -37.01
CA GLY A 419 -16.07 23.84 -36.01
C GLY A 419 -16.04 23.30 -34.58
N ALA A 420 -16.40 22.04 -34.39
CA ALA A 420 -16.33 21.34 -33.10
C ALA A 420 -14.89 21.15 -32.62
N ILE A 421 -14.00 20.65 -33.49
CA ILE A 421 -12.57 20.47 -33.17
C ILE A 421 -11.90 21.81 -32.83
N ARG A 422 -12.22 22.89 -33.55
CA ARG A 422 -11.68 24.23 -33.24
C ARG A 422 -12.08 24.69 -31.84
N ALA A 423 -13.36 24.56 -31.49
CA ALA A 423 -13.82 24.93 -30.15
C ALA A 423 -13.13 24.08 -29.06
N LEU A 424 -13.07 22.76 -29.24
CA LEU A 424 -12.40 21.87 -28.28
C LEU A 424 -10.88 22.12 -28.18
N ASN A 425 -10.24 22.61 -29.24
CA ASN A 425 -8.84 23.02 -29.18
C ASN A 425 -8.65 24.32 -28.37
N GLU A 426 -9.56 25.29 -28.46
CA GLU A 426 -9.51 26.49 -27.61
C GLU A 426 -9.71 26.13 -26.13
N GLU A 427 -10.65 25.24 -25.83
CA GLU A 427 -10.82 24.69 -24.47
C GLU A 427 -9.53 24.05 -23.95
N LEU A 428 -8.84 23.28 -24.79
CA LEU A 428 -7.60 22.61 -24.41
C LEU A 428 -6.38 23.55 -24.35
N LYS A 429 -6.45 24.74 -24.93
CA LYS A 429 -5.43 25.79 -24.71
C LYS A 429 -5.62 26.44 -23.34
N GLU A 430 -6.87 26.69 -22.95
CA GLU A 430 -7.21 27.29 -21.65
C GLU A 430 -7.08 26.30 -20.50
N ASN A 431 -7.44 25.03 -20.74
CA ASN A 431 -7.33 23.94 -19.78
C ASN A 431 -6.71 22.69 -20.44
N PRO A 432 -5.37 22.62 -20.54
CA PRO A 432 -4.66 21.49 -21.13
C PRO A 432 -4.83 20.16 -20.39
N SER A 433 -5.35 20.19 -19.17
CA SER A 433 -5.65 19.03 -18.32
C SER A 433 -7.12 18.57 -18.40
N SER A 434 -7.93 19.14 -19.30
CA SER A 434 -9.34 18.79 -19.41
C SER A 434 -9.55 17.43 -20.09
N GLY A 435 -9.60 16.36 -19.29
CA GLY A 435 -9.88 15.02 -19.78
C GLY A 435 -11.21 14.94 -20.55
N ALA A 436 -12.24 15.63 -20.05
CA ALA A 436 -13.53 15.69 -20.73
C ALA A 436 -13.48 16.38 -22.10
N ALA A 437 -12.61 17.38 -22.30
CA ALA A 437 -12.42 18.01 -23.60
C ALA A 437 -11.66 17.10 -24.58
N TYR A 438 -10.64 16.38 -24.10
CA TYR A 438 -9.97 15.34 -24.88
C TYR A 438 -10.93 14.21 -25.27
N LEU A 439 -11.76 13.70 -24.35
CA LEU A 439 -12.79 12.70 -24.65
C LEU A 439 -13.73 13.20 -25.76
N SER A 440 -14.28 14.41 -25.60
CA SER A 440 -15.17 15.01 -26.59
C SER A 440 -14.47 15.19 -27.94
N ARG A 441 -13.20 15.62 -27.97
CA ARG A 441 -12.44 15.79 -29.22
C ARG A 441 -12.16 14.45 -29.89
N GLY A 442 -11.81 13.43 -29.11
CA GLY A 442 -11.63 12.06 -29.58
C GLY A 442 -12.90 11.48 -30.18
N LEU A 443 -14.07 11.70 -29.55
CA LEU A 443 -15.37 11.29 -30.10
C LEU A 443 -15.65 11.95 -31.46
N VAL A 444 -15.41 13.26 -31.58
CA VAL A 444 -15.57 13.97 -32.86
C VAL A 444 -14.63 13.42 -33.94
N ARG A 445 -13.35 13.18 -33.60
CA ARG A 445 -12.39 12.55 -34.53
C ARG A 445 -12.82 11.16 -34.97
N ALA A 446 -13.33 10.34 -34.04
CA ALA A 446 -13.86 9.02 -34.36
C ALA A 446 -15.08 9.07 -35.30
N MET A 447 -15.96 10.07 -35.14
CA MET A 447 -17.09 10.30 -36.05
C MET A 447 -16.64 10.74 -37.45
N MET A 448 -15.51 11.44 -37.55
CA MET A 448 -14.87 11.80 -38.83
C MET A 448 -14.09 10.64 -39.47
N GLY A 449 -13.98 9.48 -38.82
CA GLY A 449 -13.19 8.34 -39.28
C GLY A 449 -11.68 8.45 -38.99
N ASP A 450 -11.25 9.45 -38.22
CA ASP A 450 -9.86 9.56 -37.74
C ASP A 450 -9.69 8.75 -36.45
N ASP A 451 -9.68 7.42 -36.57
CA ASP A 451 -9.56 6.52 -35.43
C ASP A 451 -8.17 6.63 -34.74
N ARG A 452 -7.10 7.00 -35.46
CA ARG A 452 -5.77 7.22 -34.86
C ARG A 452 -5.71 8.48 -34.02
N GLY A 453 -6.21 9.60 -34.55
CA GLY A 453 -6.31 10.84 -33.79
C GLY A 453 -7.28 10.74 -32.62
N ALA A 454 -8.33 9.91 -32.74
CA ALA A 454 -9.22 9.59 -31.64
C ALA A 454 -8.50 8.81 -30.52
N ILE A 455 -7.69 7.78 -30.85
CA ILE A 455 -6.89 7.05 -29.86
C ILE A 455 -5.92 7.97 -29.12
N SER A 456 -5.28 8.90 -29.82
CA SER A 456 -4.40 9.89 -29.19
C SER A 456 -5.17 10.72 -28.18
N ASP A 457 -6.34 11.24 -28.56
CA ASP A 457 -7.17 12.05 -27.67
C ASP A 457 -7.74 11.25 -26.50
N TYR A 458 -8.18 10.01 -26.70
CA TYR A 458 -8.61 9.16 -25.60
C TYR A 458 -7.47 8.81 -24.66
N THR A 459 -6.25 8.66 -25.18
CA THR A 459 -5.06 8.43 -24.34
C THR A 459 -4.76 9.64 -23.47
N GLU A 460 -4.86 10.85 -24.03
CA GLU A 460 -4.75 12.08 -23.27
C GLU A 460 -5.91 12.25 -22.28
N SER A 461 -7.13 11.90 -22.67
CA SER A 461 -8.29 11.88 -21.78
C SER A 461 -8.07 10.97 -20.57
N ILE A 462 -7.58 9.76 -20.80
CA ILE A 462 -7.26 8.77 -19.76
C ILE A 462 -6.12 9.29 -18.89
N ARG A 463 -5.10 9.94 -19.48
CA ARG A 463 -4.00 10.57 -18.72
C ARG A 463 -4.51 11.66 -17.78
N CYS A 464 -5.54 12.39 -18.16
CA CYS A 464 -6.13 13.46 -17.36
C CYS A 464 -7.15 12.95 -16.32
N ASP A 465 -7.88 11.88 -16.60
CA ASP A 465 -8.89 11.28 -15.72
C ASP A 465 -8.92 9.75 -15.89
N LEU A 466 -8.24 9.06 -14.95
CA LEU A 466 -8.13 7.59 -14.94
C LEU A 466 -9.41 6.91 -14.45
N GLY A 467 -10.34 7.64 -13.84
CA GLY A 467 -11.61 7.15 -13.30
C GLY A 467 -12.75 7.15 -14.31
N GLN A 468 -12.44 7.28 -15.60
CA GLN A 468 -13.44 7.46 -16.66
C GLN A 468 -13.57 6.20 -17.55
N PRO A 469 -14.44 5.24 -17.21
CA PRO A 469 -14.64 4.01 -17.99
C PRO A 469 -14.92 4.27 -19.48
N GLN A 470 -15.60 5.37 -19.78
CA GLN A 470 -15.96 5.76 -21.14
C GLN A 470 -14.73 6.01 -22.03
N ALA A 471 -13.66 6.61 -21.50
CA ALA A 471 -12.46 6.90 -22.30
C ALA A 471 -11.73 5.62 -22.70
N PHE A 472 -11.58 4.68 -21.76
CA PHE A 472 -11.06 3.34 -22.03
C PHE A 472 -11.92 2.60 -23.04
N TYR A 473 -13.24 2.57 -22.83
CA TYR A 473 -14.17 1.92 -23.74
C TYR A 473 -14.09 2.46 -25.18
N GLN A 474 -14.06 3.79 -25.35
CA GLN A 474 -13.99 4.40 -26.69
C GLN A 474 -12.61 4.17 -27.34
N ARG A 475 -11.52 4.19 -26.56
CA ARG A 475 -10.18 3.85 -27.06
C ARG A 475 -10.10 2.38 -27.50
N GLY A 476 -10.67 1.47 -26.73
CA GLY A 476 -10.75 0.05 -27.06
C GLY A 476 -11.51 -0.18 -28.37
N LYS A 477 -12.63 0.53 -28.59
CA LYS A 477 -13.36 0.48 -29.86
C LYS A 477 -12.55 0.99 -31.04
N ALA A 478 -11.84 2.11 -30.88
CA ALA A 478 -11.00 2.66 -31.93
C ALA A 478 -9.84 1.71 -32.27
N ARG A 479 -9.20 1.10 -31.26
CA ARG A 479 -8.17 0.07 -31.43
C ARG A 479 -8.70 -1.18 -32.14
N LEU A 480 -9.91 -1.63 -31.79
CA LEU A 480 -10.57 -2.76 -32.44
C LEU A 480 -10.79 -2.51 -33.94
N LYS A 481 -11.20 -1.30 -34.35
CA LYS A 481 -11.33 -0.94 -35.77
C LYS A 481 -9.99 -0.98 -36.53
N LEU A 482 -8.90 -0.64 -35.84
CA LEU A 482 -7.54 -0.71 -36.39
C LEU A 482 -6.91 -2.11 -36.28
N ASN A 483 -7.68 -3.12 -35.86
CA ASN A 483 -7.24 -4.50 -35.63
C ASN A 483 -6.16 -4.65 -34.53
N ASP A 484 -6.00 -3.67 -33.64
CA ASP A 484 -5.21 -3.79 -32.42
C ASP A 484 -6.04 -4.53 -31.35
N TYR A 485 -6.13 -5.85 -31.52
CA TYR A 485 -6.98 -6.70 -30.68
C TYR A 485 -6.48 -6.79 -29.24
N GLN A 486 -5.17 -6.81 -29.02
CA GLN A 486 -4.59 -6.88 -27.68
C GLN A 486 -4.82 -5.57 -26.91
N GLY A 487 -4.56 -4.42 -27.54
CA GLY A 487 -4.81 -3.12 -26.93
C GLY A 487 -6.30 -2.86 -26.69
N ALA A 488 -7.17 -3.36 -27.59
CA ALA A 488 -8.62 -3.29 -27.39
C ALA A 488 -9.09 -4.12 -26.19
N ILE A 489 -8.59 -5.36 -26.03
CA ILE A 489 -8.93 -6.21 -24.88
C ILE A 489 -8.51 -5.53 -23.56
N ALA A 490 -7.27 -5.02 -23.50
CA ALA A 490 -6.76 -4.34 -22.31
C ALA A 490 -7.61 -3.10 -21.93
N ASP A 491 -8.03 -2.33 -22.92
CA ASP A 491 -8.90 -1.17 -22.71
C ASP A 491 -10.31 -1.59 -22.24
N PHE A 492 -10.90 -2.64 -22.81
CA PHE A 492 -12.19 -3.14 -22.35
C PHE A 492 -12.11 -3.76 -20.95
N GLU A 493 -11.03 -4.46 -20.63
CA GLU A 493 -10.75 -4.95 -19.28
C GLU A 493 -10.69 -3.81 -18.27
N ARG A 494 -9.98 -2.73 -18.58
CA ARG A 494 -9.92 -1.58 -17.68
C ARG A 494 -11.27 -0.86 -17.56
N ALA A 495 -12.01 -0.71 -18.65
CA ALA A 495 -13.37 -0.16 -18.60
C ALA A 495 -14.29 -0.99 -17.70
N ILE A 496 -14.21 -2.33 -17.76
CA ILE A 496 -14.98 -3.26 -16.93
C ILE A 496 -14.54 -3.22 -15.46
N GLN A 497 -13.25 -3.08 -15.19
CA GLN A 497 -12.74 -2.92 -13.82
C GLN A 497 -13.26 -1.63 -13.16
N LEU A 498 -13.38 -0.56 -13.94
CA LEU A 498 -13.88 0.73 -13.45
C LEU A 498 -15.41 0.76 -13.34
N ASP A 499 -16.11 0.06 -14.24
CA ASP A 499 -17.57 -0.09 -14.23
C ASP A 499 -17.95 -1.53 -14.63
N ALA A 500 -18.19 -2.36 -13.61
CA ALA A 500 -18.57 -3.75 -13.78
C ALA A 500 -19.93 -3.95 -14.47
N ASN A 501 -20.76 -2.89 -14.53
CA ASN A 501 -22.06 -2.92 -15.19
C ASN A 501 -22.00 -2.41 -16.65
N CYS A 502 -20.80 -2.14 -17.18
CA CYS A 502 -20.62 -1.68 -18.56
C CYS A 502 -20.87 -2.80 -19.59
N ALA A 503 -22.15 -3.10 -19.87
CA ALA A 503 -22.58 -4.14 -20.80
C ALA A 503 -21.90 -4.05 -22.17
N ALA A 504 -21.72 -2.82 -22.68
CA ALA A 504 -21.11 -2.58 -23.98
C ALA A 504 -19.62 -2.95 -24.02
N ALA A 505 -18.88 -2.79 -22.91
CA ALA A 505 -17.48 -3.20 -22.84
C ALA A 505 -17.34 -4.73 -22.89
N TYR A 506 -18.19 -5.48 -22.16
CA TYR A 506 -18.25 -6.94 -22.26
C TYR A 506 -18.59 -7.39 -23.68
N TYR A 507 -19.59 -6.78 -24.31
CA TYR A 507 -20.00 -7.13 -25.67
C TYR A 507 -18.87 -6.91 -26.70
N HIS A 508 -18.18 -5.77 -26.63
CA HIS A 508 -17.08 -5.50 -27.55
C HIS A 508 -15.79 -6.29 -27.24
N ARG A 509 -15.56 -6.66 -25.97
CA ARG A 509 -14.48 -7.61 -25.61
C ARG A 509 -14.79 -9.02 -26.13
N ALA A 510 -16.05 -9.47 -26.05
CA ALA A 510 -16.50 -10.72 -26.66
C ALA A 510 -16.28 -10.76 -28.18
N GLN A 511 -16.57 -9.66 -28.87
CA GLN A 511 -16.28 -9.51 -30.30
C GLN A 511 -14.78 -9.60 -30.59
N THR A 512 -13.97 -8.96 -29.75
CA THR A 512 -12.52 -8.98 -29.90
C THR A 512 -11.95 -10.38 -29.66
N TYR A 513 -12.43 -11.09 -28.63
CA TYR A 513 -12.03 -12.48 -28.35
C TYR A 513 -12.36 -13.43 -29.50
N SER A 514 -13.53 -13.29 -30.12
CA SER A 514 -13.90 -14.09 -31.29
C SER A 514 -12.94 -13.87 -32.47
N ARG A 515 -12.54 -12.61 -32.73
CA ARG A 515 -11.60 -12.28 -33.81
C ARG A 515 -10.20 -12.89 -33.64
N ILE A 516 -9.81 -13.22 -32.41
CA ILE A 516 -8.52 -13.87 -32.10
C ILE A 516 -8.67 -15.36 -31.79
N GLY A 517 -9.82 -15.98 -32.11
CA GLY A 517 -10.05 -17.42 -31.94
C GLY A 517 -10.32 -17.88 -30.50
N LYS A 518 -10.51 -16.95 -29.56
CA LYS A 518 -10.84 -17.23 -28.15
C LYS A 518 -12.35 -17.40 -27.96
N THR A 519 -12.93 -18.39 -28.65
CA THR A 519 -14.39 -18.56 -28.75
C THR A 519 -15.07 -18.79 -27.40
N GLN A 520 -14.43 -19.53 -26.48
CA GLN A 520 -15.01 -19.78 -25.16
C GLN A 520 -15.07 -18.51 -24.30
N GLN A 521 -14.01 -17.69 -24.32
CA GLN A 521 -14.01 -16.39 -23.65
C GLN A 521 -15.04 -15.45 -24.29
N ALA A 522 -15.18 -15.47 -25.62
CA ALA A 522 -16.18 -14.68 -26.33
C ALA A 522 -17.61 -15.03 -25.91
N ILE A 523 -17.92 -16.32 -25.76
CA ILE A 523 -19.24 -16.77 -25.26
C ILE A 523 -19.44 -16.34 -23.81
N SER A 524 -18.41 -16.46 -22.96
CA SER A 524 -18.49 -16.05 -21.56
C SER A 524 -18.84 -14.57 -21.41
N ASP A 525 -18.04 -13.68 -22.02
CA ASP A 525 -18.29 -12.24 -21.98
C ASP A 525 -19.62 -11.86 -22.65
N GLY A 526 -19.98 -12.55 -23.74
CA GLY A 526 -21.24 -12.33 -24.42
C GLY A 526 -22.45 -12.62 -23.52
N ASN A 527 -22.41 -13.69 -22.73
CA ASN A 527 -23.47 -14.00 -21.77
C ASN A 527 -23.57 -12.95 -20.65
N VAL A 528 -22.43 -12.43 -20.16
CA VAL A 528 -22.43 -11.34 -19.18
C VAL A 528 -23.08 -10.09 -19.78
N ALA A 529 -22.73 -9.73 -21.01
CA ALA A 529 -23.33 -8.60 -21.71
C ALA A 529 -24.85 -8.76 -21.89
N ILE A 530 -25.32 -9.97 -22.25
CA ILE A 530 -26.77 -10.28 -22.38
C ILE A 530 -27.50 -9.99 -21.07
N ASN A 531 -26.98 -10.48 -19.94
CA ASN A 531 -27.61 -10.26 -18.64
C ASN A 531 -27.67 -8.77 -18.28
N LEU A 532 -26.56 -8.05 -18.48
CA LEU A 532 -26.50 -6.62 -18.17
C LEU A 532 -27.40 -5.77 -19.09
N PHE A 533 -27.52 -6.12 -20.38
CA PHE A 533 -28.47 -5.43 -21.29
C PHE A 533 -29.93 -5.73 -20.94
N LEU A 534 -30.23 -6.93 -20.44
CA LEU A 534 -31.55 -7.29 -19.96
C LEU A 534 -31.91 -6.49 -18.70
N GLU A 535 -30.99 -6.39 -17.75
CA GLU A 535 -31.15 -5.63 -16.50
C GLU A 535 -31.30 -4.12 -16.75
N SER A 536 -30.62 -3.57 -17.75
CA SER A 536 -30.72 -2.15 -18.11
C SER A 536 -31.95 -1.80 -18.97
N GLY A 537 -32.66 -2.81 -19.50
CA GLY A 537 -33.81 -2.63 -20.39
C GLY A 537 -33.46 -2.28 -21.85
N ASP A 538 -32.16 -2.31 -22.23
CA ASP A 538 -31.72 -2.06 -23.61
C ASP A 538 -32.04 -3.27 -24.52
N THR A 539 -33.28 -3.29 -25.01
CA THR A 539 -33.84 -4.42 -25.75
C THR A 539 -33.14 -4.63 -27.11
N ASP A 540 -32.64 -3.57 -27.75
CA ASP A 540 -31.95 -3.68 -29.05
C ASP A 540 -30.56 -4.29 -28.90
N SER A 541 -29.77 -3.80 -27.94
CA SER A 541 -28.44 -4.36 -27.65
C SER A 541 -28.54 -5.78 -27.09
N TYR A 542 -29.54 -6.05 -26.26
CA TYR A 542 -29.86 -7.41 -25.79
C TYR A 542 -30.08 -8.38 -26.95
N GLN A 543 -30.97 -8.05 -27.90
CA GLN A 543 -31.25 -8.93 -29.05
C GLN A 543 -30.02 -9.15 -29.92
N LYS A 544 -29.18 -8.12 -30.11
CA LYS A 544 -27.92 -8.24 -30.85
C LYS A 544 -26.93 -9.16 -30.14
N ALA A 545 -26.80 -9.02 -28.82
CA ALA A 545 -25.91 -9.84 -28.02
C ALA A 545 -26.34 -11.31 -28.00
N VAL A 546 -27.65 -11.60 -27.87
CA VAL A 546 -28.20 -12.96 -27.95
C VAL A 546 -27.88 -13.61 -29.28
N ARG A 547 -28.23 -12.96 -30.40
CA ARG A 547 -27.95 -13.49 -31.75
C ARG A 547 -26.46 -13.74 -31.97
N TYR A 548 -25.61 -12.84 -31.46
CA TYR A 548 -24.17 -12.98 -31.56
C TYR A 548 -23.64 -14.20 -30.78
N VAL A 549 -24.10 -14.41 -29.56
CA VAL A 549 -23.69 -15.57 -28.75
C VAL A 549 -24.21 -16.89 -29.32
N ASP A 550 -25.43 -16.90 -29.87
CA ASP A 550 -26.00 -18.08 -30.51
C ASP A 550 -25.20 -18.49 -31.76
N ASP A 551 -24.82 -17.53 -32.62
CA ASP A 551 -23.93 -17.79 -33.77
C ASP A 551 -22.57 -18.35 -33.33
N LEU A 552 -22.00 -17.87 -32.22
CA LEU A 552 -20.76 -18.42 -31.68
C LEU A 552 -20.93 -19.87 -31.19
N LYS A 553 -22.05 -20.19 -30.54
CA LYS A 553 -22.35 -21.55 -30.06
C LYS A 553 -22.57 -22.52 -31.21
N ASP A 554 -23.29 -22.11 -32.25
CA ASP A 554 -23.53 -22.93 -33.44
C ASP A 554 -22.22 -23.25 -34.17
N ARG A 555 -21.30 -22.27 -34.27
CA ARG A 555 -19.95 -22.52 -34.79
C ARG A 555 -19.20 -23.55 -33.97
N VAL A 556 -19.28 -23.52 -32.64
CA VAL A 556 -18.62 -24.52 -31.78
C VAL A 556 -19.22 -25.91 -31.93
N GLN A 557 -20.54 -26.03 -32.14
CA GLN A 557 -21.21 -27.31 -32.36
C GLN A 557 -20.93 -27.91 -33.75
N PHE A 558 -20.71 -27.08 -34.77
CA PHE A 558 -20.38 -27.55 -36.13
C PHE A 558 -18.95 -28.12 -36.27
N PHE A 559 -18.05 -27.79 -35.33
CA PHE A 559 -16.65 -28.29 -35.31
C PHE A 559 -16.42 -29.44 -34.31
N ARG A 560 -17.48 -29.98 -33.69
CA ARG A 560 -17.47 -31.24 -32.92
C ARG A 560 -18.17 -32.33 -33.72
#